data_AF-A0A963BKT8-F1
#
_entry.id   AF-A0A963BKT8-F1
#
_cell.length_a   1.000
_cell.length_b   1.000
_cell.length_c   1.000
_cell.angle_alpha   90.00
_cell.angle_beta   90.00
_cell.angle_gamma   90.00
#
_symmetry.space_group_name_H-M   'P 1'
#
loop_
_entity.id
_entity.type
_entity.pdbx_description
1 polymer ?
#
loop_
_entity_poly.entity_id
_entity_poly.type
_entity_poly.pdbx_seq_one_letter_code
_entity_poly.pdbx_strand_id
1 'polypeptide(L)'
;MPYDRLTRWLHVGLGLGIPLQLLSEAFMKHKATIIEHGVPRARTAMETNFFAMHEAIGIALFFLIVLHILWSITRAGGGLGRLFPYFSTGGSTALIEELKQVPGWLSGKLHETAEESMLAGAVHGLGLLLVLGMGLTGITIFFGMDEASGNITGVTHDIAEVHEALGSLIWVYLIGHVSMVVLHRIKGHDLLSRISPLAK
;
A
#
# COMPACT_ATOMS: atom_id res chain seq x y z
N MET A 1 10.54 -11.87 16.48
CA MET A 1 11.31 -10.76 17.09
C MET A 1 10.41 -9.55 16.97
N PRO A 2 10.20 -8.78 18.06
CA PRO A 2 9.33 -7.61 17.99
C PRO A 2 9.86 -6.64 16.92
N TYR A 3 8.94 -6.06 16.13
CA TYR A 3 9.30 -5.05 15.15
C TYR A 3 10.13 -3.95 15.80
N ASP A 4 11.28 -3.62 15.19
CA ASP A 4 12.11 -2.53 15.68
C ASP A 4 11.41 -1.18 15.46
N ARG A 5 11.84 -0.16 16.21
CA ARG A 5 11.18 1.14 16.24
C ARG A 5 11.09 1.80 14.87
N LEU A 6 12.13 1.66 14.02
CA LEU A 6 12.12 2.26 12.70
C LEU A 6 11.12 1.57 11.79
N THR A 7 11.07 0.23 11.81
CA THR A 7 10.05 -0.53 11.06
C THR A 7 8.63 -0.10 11.42
N ARG A 8 8.34 0.13 12.71
CA ARG A 8 7.02 0.62 13.16
C ARG A 8 6.71 2.04 12.67
N TRP A 9 7.68 2.95 12.71
CA TRP A 9 7.51 4.31 12.18
C TRP A 9 7.28 4.32 10.68
N LEU A 10 8.06 3.54 9.93
CA LEU A 10 7.89 3.41 8.48
C LEU A 10 6.52 2.81 8.15
N HIS A 11 6.10 1.78 8.89
CA HIS A 11 4.78 1.19 8.73
C HIS A 11 3.65 2.18 9.00
N VAL A 12 3.71 2.96 10.09
CA VAL A 12 2.70 3.99 10.39
C VAL A 12 2.73 5.10 9.35
N GLY A 13 3.90 5.51 8.88
CA GLY A 13 4.03 6.49 7.79
C GLY A 13 3.31 6.04 6.53
N LEU A 14 3.52 4.78 6.11
CA LEU A 14 2.79 4.18 4.98
C LEU A 14 1.29 4.06 5.30
N GLY A 15 0.94 3.57 6.48
CA GLY A 15 -0.45 3.35 6.90
C GLY A 15 -1.30 4.62 7.00
N LEU A 16 -0.69 5.78 7.23
CA LEU A 16 -1.38 7.08 7.21
C LEU A 16 -1.29 7.77 5.85
N GLY A 17 -0.14 7.68 5.18
CA GLY A 17 0.07 8.36 3.92
C GLY A 17 -0.67 7.72 2.74
N ILE A 18 -0.77 6.39 2.68
CA ILE A 18 -1.51 5.71 1.60
C ILE A 18 -2.99 6.11 1.59
N PRO A 19 -3.74 6.10 2.71
CA PRO A 19 -5.11 6.63 2.71
C PRO A 19 -5.21 8.09 2.27
N LEU A 20 -4.25 8.93 2.64
CA LEU A 20 -4.23 10.34 2.22
C LEU A 20 -3.97 10.47 0.71
N GLN A 21 -3.12 9.61 0.15
CA GLN A 21 -2.85 9.55 -1.29
C GLN A 21 -4.09 9.10 -2.09
N LEU A 22 -4.82 8.11 -1.59
CA LEU A 22 -6.07 7.68 -2.22
C LEU A 22 -7.15 8.75 -2.09
N LEU A 23 -7.22 9.45 -0.95
CA LEU A 23 -8.17 10.54 -0.77
C LEU A 23 -7.89 11.70 -1.74
N SER A 24 -6.62 12.03 -1.98
CA SER A 24 -6.28 13.11 -2.92
C SER A 24 -6.67 12.76 -4.36
N GLU A 25 -6.58 11.48 -4.72
CA GLU A 25 -7.00 10.97 -6.03
C GLU A 25 -8.49 11.25 -6.32
N ALA A 26 -9.35 11.17 -5.29
CA ALA A 26 -10.79 11.32 -5.44
C ALA A 26 -11.22 12.74 -5.84
N PHE A 27 -10.37 13.75 -5.58
CA PHE A 27 -10.68 15.17 -5.81
C PHE A 27 -9.77 15.83 -6.85
N MET A 28 -8.70 15.17 -7.29
CA MET A 28 -7.82 15.73 -8.30
C MET A 28 -8.38 15.61 -9.71
N LYS A 29 -7.84 16.45 -10.61
CA LYS A 29 -7.94 16.27 -12.06
C LYS A 29 -6.55 16.45 -12.63
N HIS A 30 -6.11 15.56 -13.52
CA HIS A 30 -4.76 15.61 -14.07
C HIS A 30 -4.65 16.52 -15.30
N LYS A 31 -5.74 16.75 -16.05
CA LYS A 31 -5.74 17.69 -17.18
C LYS A 31 -5.95 19.14 -16.72
N ALA A 32 -5.26 20.07 -17.35
CA ALA A 32 -5.43 21.50 -17.10
C ALA A 32 -6.79 22.01 -17.61
N THR A 33 -7.25 21.46 -18.74
CA THR A 33 -8.57 21.71 -19.32
C THR A 33 -9.40 20.44 -19.26
N ILE A 34 -10.61 20.54 -18.69
CA ILE A 34 -11.55 19.44 -18.47
C ILE A 34 -12.78 19.70 -19.34
N ILE A 35 -13.26 18.68 -20.05
CA ILE A 35 -14.53 18.76 -20.77
C ILE A 35 -15.62 18.27 -19.82
N GLU A 36 -16.47 19.19 -19.37
CA GLU A 36 -17.60 18.88 -18.49
C GLU A 36 -18.89 19.28 -19.20
N HIS A 37 -19.80 18.32 -19.38
CA HIS A 37 -21.05 18.51 -20.14
C HIS A 37 -20.84 19.08 -21.56
N GLY A 38 -19.73 18.74 -22.22
CA GLY A 38 -19.39 19.21 -23.57
C GLY A 38 -18.78 20.62 -23.61
N VAL A 39 -18.58 21.26 -22.44
CA VAL A 39 -17.99 22.60 -22.34
C VAL A 39 -16.58 22.48 -21.74
N PRO A 40 -15.55 23.09 -22.36
CA PRO A 40 -14.23 23.15 -21.77
C PRO A 40 -14.23 24.10 -20.57
N ARG A 41 -13.65 23.64 -19.46
CA ARG A 41 -13.34 24.47 -18.30
C ARG A 41 -11.92 24.25 -17.82
N ALA A 42 -11.35 25.27 -17.19
CA ALA A 42 -10.10 25.11 -16.47
C ALA A 42 -10.30 24.28 -15.19
N ARG A 43 -9.22 23.68 -14.72
CA ARG A 43 -9.13 23.09 -13.39
C ARG A 43 -9.39 24.16 -12.32
N THR A 44 -10.18 23.81 -11.31
CA THR A 44 -10.42 24.67 -10.14
C THR A 44 -9.19 24.70 -9.23
N ALA A 45 -9.07 25.73 -8.38
CA ALA A 45 -7.96 25.80 -7.41
C ALA A 45 -7.92 24.58 -6.47
N MET A 46 -9.08 24.05 -6.09
CA MET A 46 -9.17 22.85 -5.26
C MET A 46 -8.61 21.62 -5.98
N GLU A 47 -9.06 21.35 -7.21
CA GLU A 47 -8.56 20.24 -8.03
C GLU A 47 -7.05 20.38 -8.30
N THR A 48 -6.54 21.61 -8.49
CA THR A 48 -5.10 21.89 -8.63
C THR A 48 -4.34 21.54 -7.36
N ASN A 49 -4.84 21.96 -6.20
CA ASN A 49 -4.19 21.66 -4.93
C ASN A 49 -4.18 20.16 -4.64
N PHE A 50 -5.28 19.44 -4.88
CA PHE A 50 -5.32 17.99 -4.70
C PHE A 50 -4.37 17.26 -5.65
N PHE A 51 -4.25 17.73 -6.89
CA PHE A 51 -3.27 17.20 -7.84
C PHE A 51 -1.84 17.41 -7.33
N ALA A 52 -1.48 18.63 -6.92
CA ALA A 52 -0.15 18.93 -6.37
C ALA A 52 0.14 18.14 -5.09
N MET A 53 -0.86 17.98 -4.22
CA MET A 53 -0.77 17.12 -3.03
C MET A 53 -0.53 15.66 -3.43
N HIS A 54 -1.27 15.14 -4.41
CA HIS A 54 -1.12 13.78 -4.91
C HIS A 54 0.30 13.53 -5.45
N GLU A 55 0.85 14.45 -6.22
CA GLU A 55 2.23 14.35 -6.71
C GLU A 55 3.24 14.37 -5.56
N ALA A 56 3.16 15.38 -4.68
CA ALA A 56 4.13 15.57 -3.60
C ALA A 56 4.12 14.42 -2.59
N ILE A 57 2.92 14.00 -2.15
CA ILE A 57 2.75 12.90 -1.21
C ILE A 57 3.14 11.58 -1.88
N GLY A 58 2.77 11.37 -3.15
CA GLY A 58 3.12 10.18 -3.92
C GLY A 58 4.64 9.98 -4.03
N ILE A 59 5.39 11.05 -4.34
CA ILE A 59 6.86 11.02 -4.37
C ILE A 59 7.44 10.70 -2.98
N ALA A 60 6.94 11.38 -1.93
CA ALA A 60 7.40 11.12 -0.56
C ALA A 60 7.15 9.66 -0.15
N LEU A 61 5.98 9.12 -0.48
CA LEU A 61 5.62 7.73 -0.19
C LEU A 61 6.43 6.72 -1.00
N PHE A 62 6.80 7.04 -2.24
CA PHE A 62 7.70 6.20 -3.03
C PHE A 62 9.06 6.03 -2.33
N PHE A 63 9.66 7.13 -1.85
CA PHE A 63 10.90 7.03 -1.08
C PHE A 63 10.71 6.30 0.26
N LEU A 64 9.57 6.52 0.93
CA LEU A 64 9.24 5.85 2.18
C LEU A 64 9.13 4.32 1.99
N ILE A 65 8.45 3.84 0.93
CA ILE A 65 8.31 2.40 0.67
C ILE A 65 9.64 1.78 0.25
N VAL A 66 10.45 2.47 -0.57
CA VAL A 66 11.80 2.01 -0.92
C VAL A 66 12.65 1.86 0.35
N LEU A 67 12.65 2.88 1.22
CA LEU A 67 13.37 2.81 2.50
C LEU A 67 12.86 1.67 3.38
N HIS A 68 11.53 1.46 3.44
CA HIS A 68 10.93 0.36 4.19
C HIS A 68 11.37 -1.02 3.70
N ILE A 69 11.39 -1.22 2.38
CA ILE A 69 11.84 -2.49 1.77
C ILE A 69 13.34 -2.69 2.01
N LEU A 70 14.17 -1.67 1.75
CA LEU A 70 15.61 -1.74 1.98
C LEU A 70 15.94 -2.04 3.45
N TRP A 71 15.27 -1.38 4.38
CA TRP A 71 15.43 -1.64 5.80
C TRP A 71 15.04 -3.08 6.16
N SER A 72 13.92 -3.56 5.63
CA SER A 72 13.42 -4.93 5.86
C SER A 72 14.39 -6.00 5.35
N ILE A 73 15.13 -5.73 4.27
CA ILE A 73 16.17 -6.63 3.75
C ILE A 73 17.35 -6.77 4.74
N THR A 74 17.74 -5.69 5.41
CA THR A 74 18.92 -5.68 6.30
C THR A 74 18.67 -6.31 7.67
N ARG A 75 17.42 -6.60 8.04
CA ARG A 75 17.07 -7.17 9.34
C ARG A 75 17.10 -8.71 9.27
N ALA A 76 18.21 -9.28 9.75
CA ALA A 76 18.40 -10.73 9.88
C ALA A 76 17.42 -11.33 10.89
N GLY A 77 16.65 -12.34 10.47
CA GLY A 77 15.73 -13.08 11.37
C GLY A 77 14.40 -13.51 10.76
N GLY A 78 14.39 -13.90 9.48
CA GLY A 78 13.18 -14.42 8.81
C GLY A 78 12.29 -13.36 8.13
N GLY A 79 12.70 -12.09 8.13
CA GLY A 79 11.90 -10.96 7.60
C GLY A 79 11.49 -11.14 6.14
N LEU A 80 12.43 -11.35 5.22
CA LEU A 80 12.09 -11.51 3.79
C LEU A 80 11.39 -12.83 3.47
N GLY A 81 11.81 -13.94 4.08
CA GLY A 81 11.17 -15.24 3.84
C GLY A 81 9.70 -15.26 4.27
N ARG A 82 9.34 -14.46 5.28
CA ARG A 82 7.97 -14.31 5.75
C ARG A 82 7.18 -13.24 4.99
N LEU A 83 7.82 -12.16 4.55
CA LEU A 83 7.16 -11.14 3.72
C LEU A 83 6.94 -11.63 2.29
N PHE A 84 7.91 -12.37 1.76
CA PHE A 84 7.94 -12.85 0.39
C PHE A 84 8.07 -14.38 0.30
N PRO A 85 7.20 -15.17 0.96
CA PRO A 85 7.34 -16.63 1.02
C PRO A 85 7.18 -17.28 -0.36
N TYR A 86 6.49 -16.62 -1.28
CA TYR A 86 6.27 -17.03 -2.68
C TYR A 86 7.56 -17.12 -3.51
N PHE A 87 8.66 -16.51 -3.07
CA PHE A 87 9.97 -16.68 -3.72
C PHE A 87 10.73 -17.92 -3.23
N SER A 88 10.15 -18.72 -2.34
CA SER A 88 10.75 -19.95 -1.83
C SER A 88 9.77 -21.12 -1.91
N THR A 89 10.26 -22.31 -2.23
CA THR A 89 9.44 -23.52 -2.25
C THR A 89 8.92 -23.86 -0.84
N GLY A 90 9.78 -23.77 0.18
CA GLY A 90 9.39 -24.00 1.58
C GLY A 90 8.33 -23.00 2.09
N GLY A 91 8.51 -21.71 1.80
CA GLY A 91 7.55 -20.67 2.20
C GLY A 91 6.20 -20.81 1.48
N SER A 92 6.22 -21.16 0.19
CA SER A 92 4.99 -21.38 -0.59
C SER A 92 4.18 -22.56 -0.06
N THR A 93 4.84 -23.67 0.30
CA THR A 93 4.16 -24.83 0.92
C THR A 93 3.55 -24.46 2.26
N ALA A 94 4.30 -23.79 3.13
CA ALA A 94 3.80 -23.34 4.44
C ALA A 94 2.61 -22.37 4.30
N LEU A 95 2.66 -21.47 3.32
CA LEU A 95 1.56 -20.55 3.01
C LEU A 95 0.29 -21.30 2.56
N ILE A 96 0.43 -22.30 1.68
CA ILE A 96 -0.69 -23.12 1.21
C ILE A 96 -1.29 -23.94 2.37
N GLU A 97 -0.46 -24.47 3.25
CA GLU A 97 -0.92 -25.21 4.44
C GLU A 97 -1.71 -24.31 5.39
N GLU A 98 -1.25 -23.08 5.63
CA GLU A 98 -1.96 -22.12 6.46
C GLU A 98 -3.27 -21.63 5.80
N LEU A 99 -3.27 -21.42 4.48
CA LEU A 99 -4.47 -21.03 3.73
C LEU A 99 -5.63 -22.02 3.91
N LYS A 100 -5.34 -23.32 4.05
CA LYS A 100 -6.36 -24.35 4.31
C LYS A 100 -7.04 -24.19 5.68
N GLN A 101 -6.43 -23.45 6.61
CA GLN A 101 -6.96 -23.22 7.95
C GLN A 101 -7.87 -21.98 8.02
N VAL A 102 -7.85 -21.12 7.00
CA VAL A 102 -8.64 -19.87 6.91
C VAL A 102 -10.14 -20.07 7.19
N PRO A 103 -10.82 -21.12 6.67
CA PRO A 103 -12.23 -21.35 6.99
C PRO A 103 -12.51 -21.51 8.50
N GLY A 104 -11.52 -21.97 9.27
CA GLY A 104 -11.61 -22.14 10.73
C GLY A 104 -11.35 -20.87 11.54
N TRP A 105 -10.94 -19.77 10.91
CA TRP A 105 -10.60 -18.54 11.64
C TRP A 105 -11.83 -17.83 12.20
N LEU A 106 -12.96 -17.89 11.49
CA LEU A 106 -14.23 -17.35 11.97
C LEU A 106 -14.77 -18.11 13.19
N SER A 107 -14.39 -19.38 13.37
CA SER A 107 -14.77 -20.21 14.51
C SER A 107 -13.80 -20.15 15.69
N GLY A 108 -12.85 -19.21 15.69
CA GLY A 108 -11.97 -18.93 16.83
C GLY A 108 -10.58 -19.57 16.77
N LYS A 109 -10.20 -20.22 15.67
CA LYS A 109 -8.87 -20.81 15.47
C LYS A 109 -7.86 -19.83 14.86
N LEU A 110 -8.00 -18.54 15.18
CA LEU A 110 -7.14 -17.51 14.65
C LEU A 110 -5.80 -17.55 15.41
N HIS A 111 -4.67 -17.51 14.71
CA HIS A 111 -3.35 -17.45 15.35
C HIS A 111 -3.30 -16.28 16.35
N GLU A 112 -2.73 -16.54 17.53
CA GLU A 112 -2.70 -15.56 18.63
C GLU A 112 -1.82 -14.37 18.26
N THR A 113 -0.77 -14.59 17.47
CA THR A 113 0.08 -13.53 16.95
C THR A 113 0.21 -13.56 15.44
N ALA A 114 0.22 -12.38 14.82
CA ALA A 114 0.54 -12.25 13.39
C ALA A 114 1.97 -12.75 13.10
N GLU A 115 2.87 -12.77 14.10
CA GLU A 115 4.24 -13.28 13.99
C GLU A 115 4.32 -14.78 13.71
N GLU A 116 3.33 -15.53 14.16
CA GLU A 116 3.18 -16.97 13.91
C GLU A 116 2.56 -17.28 12.54
N SER A 117 1.90 -16.29 11.93
CA SER A 117 1.21 -16.44 10.65
C SER A 117 2.13 -16.10 9.46
N MET A 118 2.38 -17.10 8.62
CA MET A 118 3.03 -16.95 7.32
C MET A 118 2.11 -16.18 6.37
N LEU A 119 0.81 -16.43 6.42
CA LEU A 119 -0.20 -15.77 5.59
C LEU A 119 -0.29 -14.27 5.88
N ALA A 120 -0.28 -13.86 7.16
CA ALA A 120 -0.25 -12.44 7.51
C ALA A 120 1.01 -11.75 6.98
N GLY A 121 2.17 -12.42 7.08
CA GLY A 121 3.43 -11.94 6.50
C GLY A 121 3.37 -11.79 4.98
N ALA A 122 2.86 -12.81 4.28
CA ALA A 122 2.72 -12.84 2.83
C ALA A 122 1.79 -11.73 2.32
N VAL A 123 0.64 -11.55 2.96
CA VAL A 123 -0.31 -10.48 2.63
C VAL A 123 0.33 -9.12 2.88
N HIS A 124 1.09 -8.94 3.97
CA HIS A 124 1.80 -7.70 4.20
C HIS A 124 2.83 -7.42 3.11
N GLY A 125 3.66 -8.40 2.73
CA GLY A 125 4.64 -8.24 1.65
C GLY A 125 4.01 -8.00 0.28
N LEU A 126 2.87 -8.63 -0.04
CA LEU A 126 2.10 -8.30 -1.24
C LEU A 126 1.63 -6.84 -1.25
N GLY A 127 1.22 -6.32 -0.09
CA GLY A 127 0.93 -4.89 0.07
C GLY A 127 2.12 -4.00 -0.22
N LEU A 128 3.32 -4.36 0.28
CA LEU A 128 4.54 -3.61 0.00
C LEU A 128 4.89 -3.61 -1.49
N LEU A 129 4.75 -4.75 -2.19
CA LEU A 129 4.95 -4.83 -3.64
C LEU A 129 3.91 -4.01 -4.41
N LEU A 130 2.64 -4.07 -3.99
CA LEU A 130 1.56 -3.31 -4.60
C LEU A 130 1.83 -1.79 -4.51
N VAL A 131 2.20 -1.31 -3.33
CA VAL A 131 2.53 0.10 -3.10
C VAL A 131 3.81 0.51 -3.83
N LEU A 132 4.82 -0.37 -3.91
CA LEU A 132 6.02 -0.13 -4.72
C LEU A 132 5.66 0.01 -6.21
N GLY A 133 4.83 -0.89 -6.73
CA GLY A 133 4.33 -0.83 -8.11
C GLY A 133 3.58 0.47 -8.39
N MET A 134 2.70 0.88 -7.48
CA MET A 134 1.99 2.15 -7.54
C MET A 134 2.93 3.37 -7.58
N GLY A 135 3.98 3.36 -6.74
CA GLY A 135 4.98 4.41 -6.74
C GLY A 135 5.79 4.46 -8.03
N LEU A 136 6.18 3.30 -8.59
CA LEU A 136 6.92 3.23 -9.85
C LEU A 136 6.10 3.72 -11.05
N THR A 137 4.83 3.34 -11.14
CA THR A 137 3.93 3.86 -12.19
C THR A 137 3.69 5.35 -12.01
N GLY A 138 3.49 5.82 -10.77
CA GLY A 138 3.32 7.24 -10.45
C GLY A 138 4.53 8.09 -10.83
N ILE A 139 5.75 7.63 -10.52
CA ILE A 139 6.99 8.31 -10.92
C ILE A 139 7.13 8.36 -12.44
N THR A 140 6.74 7.30 -13.13
CA THR A 140 6.81 7.25 -14.60
C THR A 140 5.81 8.22 -15.23
N ILE A 141 4.59 8.33 -14.67
CA ILE A 141 3.61 9.32 -15.09
C ILE A 141 4.11 10.74 -14.82
N PHE A 142 4.68 10.99 -13.64
CA PHE A 142 5.21 12.30 -13.26
C PHE A 142 6.25 12.82 -14.28
N PHE A 143 7.18 11.97 -14.73
CA PHE A 143 8.16 12.35 -15.75
C PHE A 143 7.65 12.28 -17.19
N GLY A 144 6.57 11.53 -17.44
CA GLY A 144 6.03 11.29 -18.77
C GLY A 144 4.82 12.15 -19.14
N MET A 145 4.29 12.93 -18.21
CA MET A 145 3.16 13.83 -18.39
C MET A 145 3.64 15.21 -18.85
N ASP A 146 2.91 15.83 -19.78
CA ASP A 146 3.17 17.21 -20.16
C ASP A 146 2.79 18.17 -19.02
N GLU A 147 3.76 18.93 -18.53
CA GLU A 147 3.59 19.80 -17.35
C GLU A 147 2.55 20.92 -17.59
N ALA A 148 2.48 21.47 -18.81
CA ALA A 148 1.62 22.59 -19.12
C ALA A 148 0.15 22.20 -19.28
N SER A 149 -0.12 21.09 -19.95
CA SER A 149 -1.48 20.63 -20.28
C SER A 149 -1.98 19.51 -19.37
N GLY A 150 -1.08 18.80 -18.70
CA GLY A 150 -1.40 17.56 -17.97
C GLY A 150 -1.76 16.41 -18.90
N ASN A 151 -1.41 16.49 -20.19
CA ASN A 151 -1.69 15.43 -21.14
C ASN A 151 -0.71 14.27 -20.96
N ILE A 152 -1.26 13.05 -21.04
CA ILE A 152 -0.52 11.80 -20.96
C ILE A 152 -0.77 11.07 -22.29
N THR A 153 0.30 10.66 -22.98
CA THR A 153 0.20 10.04 -24.31
C THR A 153 1.16 8.85 -24.45
N GLY A 154 0.93 8.01 -25.47
CA GLY A 154 1.76 6.85 -25.77
C GLY A 154 1.85 5.88 -24.58
N VAL A 155 3.06 5.36 -24.33
CA VAL A 155 3.29 4.37 -23.26
C VAL A 155 2.94 4.91 -21.87
N THR A 156 3.12 6.21 -21.62
CA THR A 156 2.75 6.82 -20.33
C THR A 156 1.24 6.72 -20.07
N HIS A 157 0.42 6.74 -21.14
CA HIS A 157 -1.04 6.59 -21.02
C HIS A 157 -1.39 5.19 -20.53
N ASP A 158 -0.79 4.16 -21.14
CA ASP A 158 -1.01 2.76 -20.72
C ASP A 158 -0.55 2.55 -19.26
N ILE A 159 0.54 3.19 -18.86
CA ILE A 159 1.02 3.17 -17.47
C ILE A 159 0.05 3.89 -16.52
N ALA A 160 -0.60 4.98 -16.97
CA ALA A 160 -1.62 5.68 -16.20
C ALA A 160 -2.87 4.81 -15.97
N GLU A 161 -3.29 4.03 -16.97
CA GLU A 161 -4.38 3.06 -16.80
C GLU A 161 -4.01 1.98 -15.77
N VAL A 162 -2.78 1.46 -15.82
CA VAL A 162 -2.27 0.52 -14.82
C VAL A 162 -2.25 1.17 -13.44
N HIS A 163 -1.79 2.42 -13.33
CA HIS A 163 -1.76 3.16 -12.06
C HIS A 163 -3.16 3.32 -11.46
N GLU A 164 -4.17 3.66 -12.26
CA GLU A 164 -5.56 3.74 -11.81
C GLU A 164 -6.10 2.38 -11.34
N ALA A 165 -5.79 1.31 -12.08
CA ALA A 165 -6.17 -0.05 -11.71
C ALA A 165 -5.52 -0.50 -10.38
N LEU A 166 -4.23 -0.16 -10.18
CA LEU A 166 -3.52 -0.43 -8.93
C LEU A 166 -4.12 0.38 -7.77
N GLY A 167 -4.52 1.63 -7.97
CA GLY A 167 -5.22 2.44 -6.96
C GLY A 167 -6.48 1.75 -6.44
N SER A 168 -7.31 1.23 -7.36
CA SER A 168 -8.49 0.42 -7.01
C SER A 168 -8.13 -0.83 -6.21
N LEU A 169 -7.05 -1.52 -6.57
CA LEU A 169 -6.58 -2.70 -5.85
C LEU A 169 -6.05 -2.36 -4.45
N ILE A 170 -5.42 -1.20 -4.26
CA ILE A 170 -4.96 -0.72 -2.95
C ILE A 170 -6.14 -0.50 -2.01
N TRP A 171 -7.27 0.04 -2.49
CA TRP A 171 -8.48 0.15 -1.67
C TRP A 171 -8.95 -1.20 -1.13
N VAL A 172 -9.03 -2.21 -2.01
CA VAL A 172 -9.41 -3.58 -1.62
C VAL A 172 -8.43 -4.14 -0.59
N TYR A 173 -7.13 -3.97 -0.86
CA TYR A 173 -6.07 -4.40 0.06
C TYR A 173 -6.22 -3.74 1.44
N LEU A 174 -6.39 -2.42 1.49
CA LEU A 174 -6.48 -1.65 2.73
C LEU A 174 -7.69 -2.08 3.56
N ILE A 175 -8.85 -2.23 2.93
CA ILE A 175 -10.07 -2.70 3.59
C ILE A 175 -9.83 -4.09 4.19
N GLY A 176 -9.31 -5.04 3.40
CA GLY A 176 -9.04 -6.39 3.88
C GLY A 176 -8.02 -6.43 5.02
N HIS A 177 -6.91 -5.71 4.86
CA HIS A 177 -5.82 -5.66 5.82
C HIS A 177 -6.27 -5.06 7.17
N VAL A 178 -6.94 -3.91 7.14
CA VAL A 178 -7.45 -3.26 8.36
C VAL A 178 -8.57 -4.08 9.00
N SER A 179 -9.45 -4.70 8.21
CA SER A 179 -10.52 -5.57 8.73
C SER A 179 -9.96 -6.75 9.52
N MET A 180 -8.83 -7.33 9.09
CA MET A 180 -8.17 -8.40 9.86
C MET A 180 -7.61 -7.91 11.19
N VAL A 181 -7.05 -6.70 11.24
CA VAL A 181 -6.61 -6.09 12.51
C VAL A 181 -7.80 -5.91 13.46
N VAL A 182 -8.94 -5.44 12.95
CA VAL A 182 -10.19 -5.31 13.73
C VAL A 182 -10.68 -6.68 14.23
N LEU A 183 -10.68 -7.71 13.38
CA LEU A 183 -11.07 -9.06 13.75
C LEU A 183 -10.20 -9.60 14.92
N HIS A 184 -8.87 -9.47 14.81
CA HIS A 184 -7.95 -9.85 15.88
C HIS A 184 -8.24 -9.08 17.17
N ARG A 185 -8.55 -7.78 17.09
CA ARG A 185 -8.92 -6.97 18.27
C ARG A 185 -10.21 -7.46 18.93
N ILE A 186 -11.24 -7.80 18.15
CA ILE A 186 -12.50 -8.35 18.66
C ILE A 186 -12.28 -9.70 19.35
N LYS A 187 -11.31 -10.50 18.88
CA LYS A 187 -10.91 -11.78 19.50
C LYS A 187 -10.00 -11.62 20.72
N GLY A 188 -9.69 -10.39 21.14
CA GLY A 188 -8.88 -10.11 22.33
C GLY A 188 -7.37 -10.10 22.07
N HIS A 189 -6.92 -10.20 20.82
CA HIS A 189 -5.50 -10.12 20.47
C HIS A 189 -5.03 -8.66 20.48
N ASP A 190 -3.89 -8.40 21.13
CA ASP A 190 -3.30 -7.05 21.20
C ASP A 190 -2.26 -6.83 20.09
N LEU A 191 -2.73 -6.70 18.85
CA LEU A 191 -1.86 -6.42 17.69
C LEU A 191 -1.43 -4.95 17.61
N LEU A 192 -2.27 -4.02 18.07
CA LEU A 192 -2.04 -2.57 17.90
C LEU A 192 -0.83 -2.10 18.72
N SER A 193 -0.65 -2.59 19.95
CA SER A 193 0.53 -2.27 20.75
C SER A 193 1.82 -2.76 20.07
N ARG A 194 1.77 -3.87 19.34
CA ARG A 194 2.95 -4.45 18.68
C ARG A 194 3.42 -3.67 17.45
N ILE A 195 2.49 -3.08 16.71
CA ILE A 195 2.79 -2.27 15.52
C ILE A 195 2.93 -0.78 15.83
N SER A 196 2.48 -0.35 17.01
CA SER A 196 2.57 1.06 17.42
C SER A 196 4.03 1.45 17.71
N PRO A 197 4.53 2.55 17.10
CA PRO A 197 5.85 3.08 17.41
C PRO A 197 5.91 3.70 18.82
N LEU A 198 4.75 3.89 19.47
CA LEU A 198 4.63 4.48 20.82
C LEU A 198 4.56 3.44 21.94
N ALA A 199 4.44 2.16 21.60
CA ALA A 199 4.42 1.11 22.61
C ALA A 199 5.81 0.93 23.25
N LYS A 200 5.78 0.57 24.54
CA LYS A 200 6.98 0.33 25.36
C LYS A 200 7.68 -0.97 24.98
#